data_AF-A0A933I5H6-F1
#
_entry.id   AF-A0A933I5H6-F1
#
_cell.length_a   1.000
_cell.length_b   1.000
_cell.length_c   1.000
_cell.angle_alpha   90.00
_cell.angle_beta   90.00
_cell.angle_gamma   90.00
#
_symmetry.space_group_name_H-M   'P 1'
#
loop_
_entity.id
_entity.type
_entity.pdbx_description
1 polymer ?
#
loop_
_entity_poly.entity_id
_entity_poly.type
_entity_poly.pdbx_seq_one_letter_code
_entity_poly.pdbx_strand_id
1 'polypeptide(L)'
;MPLAPKIKSGAFVTVSTSTGTNKRAKELEKRFNAICENMEGAAVAHVCAMYGIPMLEVRGISNIVEDRDRDKWDIKTASENCQKFILNFIEVFNA
;
A
#
# COMPACT_ATOMS: atom_id res chain seq x y z
N MET A 1 25.32 6.37 -1.78
CA MET A 1 24.03 6.92 -2.25
C MET A 1 22.94 5.99 -1.73
N PRO A 2 21.94 6.43 -0.96
CA PRO A 2 20.85 5.52 -0.60
C PRO A 2 20.16 5.08 -1.89
N LEU A 3 19.97 3.78 -2.07
CA LEU A 3 19.32 3.20 -3.24
C LEU A 3 17.94 3.84 -3.41
N ALA A 4 17.62 4.27 -4.63
CA ALA A 4 16.28 4.78 -4.94
C ALA A 4 15.22 3.74 -4.52
N PRO A 5 14.12 4.15 -3.89
CA PRO A 5 13.10 3.21 -3.43
C PRO A 5 12.55 2.42 -4.62
N LYS A 6 12.40 1.11 -4.46
CA LYS A 6 11.79 0.26 -5.49
C LYS A 6 10.29 0.51 -5.53
N ILE A 7 9.82 1.12 -6.60
CA ILE A 7 8.40 1.47 -6.78
C ILE A 7 7.71 0.40 -7.64
N LYS A 8 6.48 0.05 -7.28
CA LYS A 8 5.56 -0.75 -8.09
C LYS A 8 4.18 -0.09 -8.07
N SER A 9 3.47 -0.17 -9.20
CA SER A 9 2.07 0.25 -9.32
C SER A 9 1.20 -0.95 -9.70
N GLY A 10 -0.04 -0.94 -9.23
CA GLY A 10 -0.97 -2.06 -9.42
C GLY A 10 -2.19 -1.92 -8.52
N ALA A 11 -3.09 -2.90 -8.58
CA ALA A 11 -4.31 -2.89 -7.77
C ALA A 11 -3.99 -3.12 -6.29
N PHE A 12 -4.63 -2.36 -5.42
CA PHE A 12 -4.62 -2.59 -3.97
C PHE A 12 -5.95 -3.22 -3.58
N VAL A 13 -5.93 -4.13 -2.60
CA VAL A 13 -7.16 -4.67 -2.01
C VAL A 13 -7.40 -4.08 -0.63
N THR A 14 -8.62 -3.59 -0.39
CA THR A 14 -9.05 -3.14 0.94
C THR A 14 -9.84 -4.23 1.64
N VAL A 15 -9.40 -4.61 2.83
CA VAL A 15 -9.99 -5.67 3.65
C VAL A 15 -10.47 -5.11 4.99
N SER A 16 -11.53 -5.67 5.56
CA SER A 16 -12.02 -5.26 6.90
C SER A 16 -11.17 -5.82 8.04
N THR A 17 -10.24 -6.74 7.75
CA THR A 17 -9.31 -7.35 8.71
C THR A 17 -8.11 -7.90 7.93
N SER A 18 -6.91 -7.77 8.49
CA SER A 18 -5.69 -8.31 7.88
C SER A 18 -5.84 -9.79 7.53
N THR A 19 -5.43 -10.16 6.32
CA THR A 19 -5.65 -11.50 5.74
C THR A 19 -5.01 -12.61 6.57
N GLY A 20 -3.78 -12.37 7.06
CA GLY A 20 -3.11 -13.20 8.06
C GLY A 20 -2.85 -14.67 7.72
N THR A 21 -3.13 -15.11 6.49
CA THR A 21 -2.82 -16.47 6.02
C THR A 21 -2.38 -16.46 4.56
N ASN A 22 -1.43 -17.34 4.22
CA ASN A 22 -0.91 -17.48 2.86
C ASN A 22 -1.99 -17.91 1.85
N LYS A 23 -2.91 -18.80 2.27
CA LYS A 23 -3.98 -19.32 1.42
C LYS A 23 -4.91 -18.20 0.95
N ARG A 24 -5.35 -17.34 1.87
CA ARG A 24 -6.24 -16.23 1.56
C ARG A 24 -5.52 -15.13 0.77
N ALA A 25 -4.25 -14.87 1.06
CA ALA A 25 -3.44 -13.91 0.29
C ALA A 25 -3.39 -14.28 -1.20
N LYS A 26 -3.11 -15.56 -1.53
CA LYS A 26 -3.10 -16.07 -2.91
C LYS A 26 -4.46 -16.00 -3.59
N GLU A 27 -5.54 -16.22 -2.84
CA GLU A 27 -6.90 -16.07 -3.37
C GLU A 27 -7.18 -14.63 -3.79
N LEU A 28 -6.83 -13.66 -2.93
CA LEU A 28 -7.01 -12.23 -3.20
C LEU A 28 -6.13 -11.75 -4.35
N GLU A 29 -4.85 -12.15 -4.37
CA GLU A 29 -3.91 -11.88 -5.47
C GLU A 29 -4.49 -12.35 -6.81
N LYS A 30 -4.91 -13.62 -6.90
CA LYS A 30 -5.47 -14.19 -8.13
C LYS A 30 -6.78 -13.51 -8.54
N ARG A 31 -7.65 -13.20 -7.59
CA ARG A 31 -8.97 -12.64 -7.86
C ARG A 31 -8.92 -11.18 -8.34
N PHE A 32 -8.00 -10.39 -7.78
CA PHE A 32 -7.97 -8.94 -8.00
C PHE A 32 -6.71 -8.44 -8.71
N ASN A 33 -5.77 -9.33 -9.04
CA ASN A 33 -4.43 -8.96 -9.51
C ASN A 33 -3.76 -7.96 -8.54
N ALA A 34 -3.99 -8.17 -7.24
CA ALA A 34 -3.60 -7.23 -6.20
C ALA A 34 -2.12 -7.35 -5.86
N ILE A 35 -1.45 -6.20 -5.69
CA ILE A 35 -0.02 -6.13 -5.33
C ILE A 35 0.21 -5.88 -3.84
N CYS A 36 -0.81 -5.43 -3.10
CA CYS A 36 -0.82 -5.32 -1.64
C CYS A 36 -2.25 -5.25 -1.08
N GLU A 37 -2.36 -5.40 0.24
CA GLU A 37 -3.59 -5.17 0.99
C GLU A 37 -3.43 -4.01 1.99
N ASN A 38 -4.53 -3.33 2.29
CA ASN A 38 -4.66 -2.39 3.40
C ASN A 38 -6.12 -2.35 3.87
N MET A 39 -6.50 -1.44 4.77
CA MET A 39 -7.83 -1.42 5.37
C MET A 39 -8.67 -0.17 5.04
N GLU A 40 -8.14 0.79 4.27
CA GLU A 40 -8.79 2.09 4.05
C GLU A 40 -8.86 2.54 2.57
N GLY A 41 -7.92 2.10 1.73
CA GLY A 41 -7.63 2.67 0.41
C GLY A 41 -8.84 2.78 -0.52
N ALA A 42 -9.59 1.69 -0.68
CA ALA A 42 -10.79 1.67 -1.52
C ALA A 42 -11.92 2.54 -0.95
N ALA A 43 -12.03 2.69 0.37
CA ALA A 43 -13.03 3.55 0.99
C ALA A 43 -12.72 5.03 0.72
N VAL A 44 -11.45 5.42 0.89
CA VAL A 44 -10.97 6.76 0.50
C VAL A 44 -11.20 6.98 -0.99
N ALA A 45 -10.88 6.00 -1.83
CA ALA A 45 -11.07 6.11 -3.27
C ALA A 45 -12.51 6.24 -3.71
N HIS A 46 -13.41 5.53 -3.05
CA HIS A 46 -14.83 5.64 -3.29
C HIS A 46 -15.34 7.06 -3.00
N VAL A 47 -14.96 7.64 -1.86
CA VAL A 47 -15.34 9.01 -1.49
C VAL A 47 -14.74 10.03 -2.47
N CYS A 48 -13.45 9.93 -2.78
CA CYS A 48 -12.81 10.81 -3.76
C CYS A 48 -13.52 10.77 -5.13
N ALA A 49 -13.89 9.57 -5.60
CA ALA A 49 -14.64 9.41 -6.84
C ALA A 49 -16.04 10.05 -6.77
N MET A 50 -16.76 9.88 -5.66
CA MET A 50 -18.09 10.49 -5.46
C MET A 50 -18.06 12.02 -5.50
N TYR A 51 -17.00 12.63 -4.95
CA TYR A 51 -16.86 14.09 -4.86
C TYR A 51 -16.01 14.70 -5.97
N GLY A 52 -15.54 13.92 -6.94
CA GLY A 52 -14.70 14.41 -8.04
C GLY A 52 -13.33 14.92 -7.59
N ILE A 53 -12.79 14.36 -6.50
CA ILE A 53 -11.49 14.76 -5.93
C ILE A 53 -10.39 13.83 -6.48
N PRO A 54 -9.36 14.36 -7.17
CA PRO A 54 -8.20 13.56 -7.56
C PRO A 54 -7.49 12.97 -6.35
N MET A 55 -6.99 11.74 -6.46
CA MET A 55 -6.30 11.08 -5.37
C MET A 55 -5.10 10.25 -5.87
N LEU A 56 -4.17 10.00 -4.94
CA LEU A 56 -3.07 9.07 -5.10
C LEU A 56 -2.94 8.27 -3.80
N GLU A 57 -2.99 6.95 -3.87
CA GLU A 57 -2.66 6.09 -2.73
C GLU A 57 -1.22 5.59 -2.86
N VAL A 58 -0.43 5.78 -1.79
CA VAL A 58 0.94 5.28 -1.68
C VAL A 58 1.08 4.53 -0.38
N ARG A 59 1.69 3.34 -0.42
CA ARG A 59 1.94 2.51 0.76
C ARG A 59 3.38 2.00 0.74
N GLY A 60 4.05 2.13 1.88
CA GLY A 60 5.24 1.34 2.17
C GLY A 60 4.85 -0.07 2.60
N ILE A 61 5.56 -1.09 2.13
CA ILE A 61 5.30 -2.47 2.50
C ILE A 61 6.02 -2.81 3.80
N SER A 62 5.27 -3.00 4.90
CA SER A 62 5.81 -3.35 6.21
C SER A 62 6.14 -4.83 6.36
N ASN A 63 5.45 -5.70 5.63
CA ASN A 63 5.60 -7.14 5.72
C ASN A 63 4.99 -7.82 4.50
N ILE A 64 5.34 -9.10 4.31
CA ILE A 64 4.61 -9.99 3.41
C ILE A 64 3.50 -10.65 4.22
N VAL A 65 2.35 -10.91 3.59
CA VAL A 65 1.28 -11.68 4.25
C VAL A 65 1.77 -13.11 4.45
N GLU A 66 1.80 -13.53 5.70
CA GLU A 66 2.18 -14.87 6.13
C GLU A 66 1.30 -15.30 7.30
N ASP A 67 1.51 -16.53 7.81
CA ASP A 67 0.73 -17.08 8.92
C ASP A 67 1.11 -16.41 10.25
N ARG A 68 0.64 -15.17 10.42
CA ARG A 68 0.69 -14.30 11.61
C ARG A 68 2.01 -14.31 12.38
N ASP A 69 3.09 -13.95 11.70
CA ASP A 69 4.34 -13.56 12.33
C ASP A 69 4.45 -12.02 12.34
N ARG A 70 4.36 -11.42 13.54
CA ARG A 70 4.44 -9.96 13.69
C ARG A 70 5.87 -9.46 13.83
N ASP A 71 6.83 -10.34 14.14
CA ASP A 71 8.22 -9.94 14.36
C ASP A 71 8.90 -9.52 13.05
N LYS A 72 8.33 -9.91 11.89
CA LYS A 72 8.80 -9.52 10.56
C LYS A 72 8.27 -8.18 10.07
N TRP A 73 7.50 -7.46 10.88
CA TRP A 73 6.91 -6.20 10.48
C TRP A 73 7.91 -5.06 10.68
N ASP A 74 8.36 -4.46 9.58
CA ASP A 74 9.18 -3.25 9.61
C ASP A 74 8.32 -2.02 9.27
N ILE A 75 7.48 -1.64 10.23
CA ILE A 75 6.58 -0.48 10.10
C ILE A 75 7.40 0.82 9.95
N LYS A 76 8.53 0.93 10.66
CA LYS A 76 9.39 2.12 10.64
C LYS A 76 9.93 2.37 9.24
N THR A 77 10.59 1.37 8.64
CA THR A 77 11.15 1.50 7.28
C THR A 77 10.05 1.71 6.23
N ALA A 78 8.92 1.00 6.35
CA ALA A 78 7.79 1.19 5.44
C ALA A 78 7.25 2.63 5.48
N SER A 79 7.08 3.18 6.69
CA SER A 79 6.59 4.54 6.88
C SER A 79 7.59 5.58 6.38
N GLU A 80 8.87 5.41 6.67
CA GLU A 80 9.95 6.28 6.18
C GLU A 80 10.03 6.28 4.65
N ASN A 81 9.90 5.12 4.00
CA ASN A 81 9.92 5.02 2.55
C ASN A 81 8.70 5.70 1.91
N CYS A 82 7.51 5.52 2.49
CA CYS A 82 6.29 6.19 2.03
C CYS A 82 6.43 7.72 2.16
N GLN A 83 6.89 8.21 3.32
CA GLN A 83 7.11 9.62 3.57
C GLN A 83 8.11 10.22 2.58
N LYS A 84 9.26 9.57 2.36
CA LYS A 84 10.27 10.01 1.39
C LYS A 84 9.69 10.14 -0.02
N PHE A 85 8.88 9.17 -0.45
CA PHE A 85 8.22 9.25 -1.76
C PHE A 85 7.28 10.46 -1.84
N ILE A 86 6.41 10.66 -0.85
CA ILE A 86 5.42 11.75 -0.86
C ILE A 86 6.09 13.12 -0.82
N LEU A 87 7.11 13.33 0.00
CA LEU A 87 7.85 14.60 0.06
C LEU A 87 8.46 14.93 -1.31
N ASN A 88 9.17 13.98 -1.91
CA ASN A 88 9.75 14.16 -3.25
C ASN A 88 8.68 14.39 -4.32
N PHE A 89 7.55 13.68 -4.25
CA PHE A 89 6.44 13.84 -5.20
C PHE A 89 5.84 15.25 -5.13
N ILE A 90 5.61 15.78 -3.92
CA ILE A 90 5.06 17.12 -3.71
C ILE A 90 6.03 18.20 -4.21
N GLU A 91 7.34 18.04 -3.95
CA GLU A 91 8.36 18.98 -4.45
C GLU A 91 8.38 19.04 -5.98
N VAL A 92 8.30 17.90 -6.67
CA VAL A 92 8.27 17.83 -8.13
C VAL A 92 6.95 18.30 -8.71
N PHE A 93 5.82 18.02 -8.06
CA PHE A 93 4.49 18.38 -8.55
C PHE A 93 4.19 19.88 -8.42
N ASN A 94 4.82 20.55 -7.44
CA ASN A 94 4.68 21.99 -7.24
C ASN A 94 5.73 22.84 -7.99
N ALA A 95 6.68 22.20 -8.68
CA ALA A 95 7.66 22.84 -9.55
C ALA A 95 7.08 23.04 -10.95
#